data_AF-A0A961QUM6-F1
#
_entry.id   AF-A0A961QUM6-F1
#
_cell.length_a   1.000
_cell.length_b   1.000
_cell.length_c   1.000
_cell.angle_alpha   90.00
_cell.angle_beta   90.00
_cell.angle_gamma   90.00
#
_symmetry.space_group_name_H-M   'P 1'
#
loop_
_entity.id
_entity.type
_entity.pdbx_description
1 polymer ?
#
loop_
_entity_poly.entity_id
_entity_poly.type
_entity_poly.pdbx_seq_one_letter_code
_entity_poly.pdbx_strand_id
1 'polypeptide(L)'
;MTTANPTHRSLEMQRLAFALKWIASVIQIAGYSATAFGWTPMNLYLFLAGLTGWLAVGVLWNDRAIMLIHLVALGAMVAGMLGS
;
A
#
# COMPACT_ATOMS: atom_id res chain seq x y z
N MET A 1 -7.99 -31.41 -19.84
CA MET A 1 -7.90 -30.27 -18.92
C MET A 1 -6.49 -29.70 -19.04
N THR A 2 -6.29 -28.69 -19.89
CA THR A 2 -4.98 -28.11 -20.20
C THR A 2 -4.62 -27.06 -19.16
N THR A 3 -3.66 -27.35 -18.29
CA THR A 3 -3.07 -26.35 -17.39
C THR A 3 -2.22 -25.40 -18.22
N ALA A 4 -2.71 -24.18 -18.47
CA ALA A 4 -1.90 -23.16 -19.12
C ALA A 4 -0.67 -22.84 -18.27
N ASN A 5 0.53 -22.92 -18.85
CA ASN A 5 1.77 -22.56 -18.19
C ASN A 5 1.82 -21.03 -18.01
N PRO A 6 1.88 -20.49 -16.78
CA PRO A 6 1.99 -19.06 -16.57
C PRO A 6 3.27 -18.52 -17.22
N THR A 7 3.19 -17.38 -17.88
CA THR A 7 4.37 -16.73 -18.48
C THR A 7 5.30 -16.22 -17.37
N HIS A 8 6.61 -16.15 -17.63
CA HIS A 8 7.62 -15.67 -16.66
C HIS A 8 7.25 -14.30 -16.06
N ARG A 9 6.73 -13.39 -16.90
CA ARG A 9 6.25 -12.05 -16.49
C ARG A 9 5.13 -12.14 -15.45
N SER A 10 4.17 -13.05 -15.59
CA SER A 10 3.06 -13.19 -14.64
C SER A 10 3.52 -13.67 -13.26
N LEU A 11 4.57 -14.48 -13.20
CA LEU A 11 5.16 -14.96 -11.94
C LEU A 11 5.96 -13.84 -11.25
N GLU A 12 6.71 -13.05 -12.02
CA GLU A 12 7.44 -11.88 -11.50
C GLU A 12 6.48 -10.85 -10.89
N MET A 13 5.39 -10.52 -11.59
CA MET A 13 4.37 -9.59 -11.07
C MET A 13 3.72 -10.11 -9.79
N GLN A 14 3.44 -11.41 -9.69
CA GLN A 14 2.91 -12.03 -8.48
C GLN A 14 3.91 -11.96 -7.31
N ARG A 15 5.19 -12.25 -7.56
CA ARG A 15 6.25 -12.15 -6.54
C ARG A 15 6.45 -10.71 -6.07
N LEU A 16 6.44 -9.76 -7.01
CA LEU A 16 6.54 -8.34 -6.71
C LEU A 16 5.36 -7.89 -5.85
N ALA A 17 4.13 -8.19 -6.27
CA ALA A 17 2.92 -7.83 -5.51
C ALA A 17 2.91 -8.49 -4.13
N PHE A 18 3.40 -9.74 -4.03
CA PHE A 18 3.54 -10.43 -2.75
C PHE A 18 4.55 -9.75 -1.82
N ALA A 19 5.73 -9.36 -2.32
CA ALA A 19 6.72 -8.65 -1.50
C ALA A 19 6.20 -7.27 -1.10
N LEU A 20 5.66 -6.50 -2.06
CA LEU A 20 5.18 -5.14 -1.83
C LEU A 20 4.05 -5.08 -0.81
N LYS A 21 3.06 -5.99 -0.87
CA LYS A 21 1.95 -5.97 0.09
C LYS A 21 2.44 -6.17 1.53
N TRP A 22 3.42 -7.04 1.74
CA TRP A 22 3.93 -7.32 3.08
C TRP A 22 4.79 -6.16 3.60
N ILE A 23 5.65 -5.61 2.76
CA ILE A 23 6.45 -4.41 3.10
C ILE A 23 5.51 -3.24 3.42
N ALA A 24 4.53 -2.97 2.56
CA ALA A 24 3.54 -1.91 2.78
C ALA A 24 2.75 -2.11 4.08
N SER A 25 2.35 -3.35 4.38
CA SER A 25 1.64 -3.69 5.62
C SER A 25 2.48 -3.44 6.87
N VAL A 26 3.74 -3.86 6.88
CA VAL A 26 4.65 -3.63 8.01
C VAL A 26 4.84 -2.13 8.26
N ILE A 27 5.04 -1.35 7.20
CA ILE A 27 5.15 0.11 7.28
C ILE A 27 3.85 0.74 7.81
N GLN A 28 2.69 0.28 7.34
CA GLN A 28 1.40 0.77 7.80
C GLN A 28 1.17 0.48 9.29
N ILE A 29 1.53 -0.73 9.75
CA ILE A 29 1.49 -1.13 11.16
C ILE A 29 2.41 -0.26 12.02
N ALA A 30 3.60 0.06 11.52
CA ALA A 30 4.49 1.01 12.16
C ALA A 30 3.84 2.41 12.25
N GLY A 31 3.12 2.85 11.21
CA GLY A 31 2.35 4.11 11.23
C GLY A 31 1.23 4.14 12.28
N TYR A 32 0.48 3.04 12.42
CA TYR A 32 -0.51 2.89 13.49
C TYR A 32 0.17 2.92 14.87
N SER A 33 1.30 2.24 15.02
CA SER A 33 2.06 2.22 16.27
C SER A 33 2.57 3.61 16.63
N ALA A 34 3.19 4.31 15.68
CA ALA A 34 3.67 5.68 15.86
C ALA A 34 2.53 6.63 16.25
N THR A 35 1.33 6.47 15.67
CA THR A 35 0.13 7.21 16.09
C THR A 35 -0.26 6.91 17.54
N ALA A 36 -0.26 5.64 17.93
CA ALA A 36 -0.58 5.23 19.30
C ALA A 36 0.40 5.79 20.34
N PHE A 37 1.68 5.94 19.98
CA PHE A 37 2.71 6.55 20.83
C PHE A 37 2.83 8.07 20.69
N GLY A 38 1.99 8.72 19.86
CA GLY A 38 2.02 10.18 19.66
C GLY A 38 3.25 10.67 18.89
N TRP A 39 3.92 9.82 18.12
CA TRP A 39 5.12 10.16 17.36
C TRP A 39 4.78 10.90 16.06
N THR A 40 4.67 12.22 16.15
CA THR A 40 4.49 13.13 15.02
C THR A 40 5.82 13.80 14.63
N PRO A 41 6.11 13.98 13.34
CA PRO A 41 5.31 13.62 12.15
C PRO A 41 5.58 12.20 11.61
N MET A 42 6.35 11.36 12.32
CA MET A 42 6.79 10.05 11.82
C MET A 42 5.61 9.15 11.41
N ASN A 43 4.52 9.17 12.19
CA ASN A 43 3.30 8.44 11.87
C ASN A 43 2.74 8.79 10.47
N LEU A 44 2.75 10.06 10.10
CA LEU A 44 2.26 10.54 8.80
C LEU A 44 3.14 10.00 7.66
N TYR A 45 4.47 10.06 7.79
CA TYR A 45 5.37 9.53 6.76
C TYR A 45 5.24 8.02 6.59
N LEU A 46 5.08 7.29 7.69
CA LEU A 46 4.84 5.85 7.66
C LEU A 46 3.50 5.52 7.00
N PHE A 47 2.44 6.28 7.29
CA PHE A 47 1.17 6.11 6.59
C PHE A 47 1.28 6.44 5.10
N LEU A 48 1.99 7.50 4.69
CA LEU A 48 2.16 7.86 3.27
C LEU A 48 2.82 6.70 2.52
N ALA A 49 3.91 6.17 3.09
CA ALA A 49 4.65 5.06 2.49
C ALA A 49 3.80 3.78 2.40
N GLY A 50 3.10 3.42 3.48
CA GLY A 50 2.23 2.24 3.50
C GLY A 50 1.04 2.35 2.54
N LEU A 51 0.37 3.52 2.50
CA LEU A 51 -0.79 3.76 1.63
C LEU A 51 -0.38 3.73 0.15
N THR A 52 0.76 4.34 -0.19
CA THR A 52 1.32 4.32 -1.54
C THR A 52 1.71 2.90 -1.96
N GLY A 53 2.32 2.13 -1.06
CA GLY A 53 2.66 0.72 -1.30
C GLY A 53 1.43 -0.14 -1.58
N TRP A 54 0.38 0.00 -0.77
CA TRP A 54 -0.89 -0.71 -0.99
C TRP A 54 -1.65 -0.26 -2.23
N LEU A 55 -1.60 1.03 -2.58
CA LEU A 55 -2.13 1.53 -3.84
C LEU A 55 -1.42 0.86 -5.04
N ALA A 56 -0.08 0.74 -5.00
CA ALA A 56 0.68 0.04 -6.03
C ALA A 56 0.32 -1.46 -6.12
N VAL A 57 0.07 -2.12 -4.98
CA VAL A 57 -0.45 -3.50 -4.95
C VAL A 57 -1.82 -3.60 -5.62
N GLY A 58 -2.72 -2.65 -5.35
CA GLY A 58 -4.03 -2.56 -6.01
C GLY A 58 -3.92 -2.47 -7.53
N VAL A 59 -2.98 -1.66 -8.03
CA VAL A 59 -2.68 -1.56 -9.47
C VAL A 59 -2.13 -2.88 -10.02
N LEU A 60 -1.17 -3.51 -9.33
CA LEU A 60 -0.57 -4.78 -9.76
C LEU A 60 -1.58 -5.94 -9.81
N TRP A 61 -2.57 -5.94 -8.91
CA TRP A 61 -3.66 -6.92 -8.89
C TRP A 61 -4.86 -6.52 -9.74
N ASN A 62 -4.86 -5.31 -10.31
CA ASN A 62 -6.01 -4.73 -11.01
C ASN A 62 -7.29 -4.73 -10.15
N ASP A 63 -7.13 -4.58 -8.82
CA ASP A 63 -8.24 -4.58 -7.86
C ASP A 63 -8.71 -3.14 -7.61
N ARG A 64 -9.90 -2.83 -8.13
CA ARG A 64 -10.48 -1.48 -8.05
C ARG A 64 -10.87 -1.08 -6.63
N ALA A 65 -11.23 -2.03 -5.78
CA ALA A 65 -11.58 -1.74 -4.40
C ALA A 65 -10.33 -1.33 -3.61
N ILE A 66 -9.23 -2.08 -3.74
CA ILE A 66 -7.94 -1.75 -3.10
C ILE A 66 -7.42 -0.40 -3.58
N MET A 67 -7.48 -0.14 -4.89
CA MET A 67 -7.07 1.16 -5.45
C MET A 67 -7.91 2.31 -4.88
N LEU A 68 -9.23 2.19 -4.87
CA LEU A 68 -10.14 3.24 -4.41
C LEU A 68 -9.87 3.61 -2.95
N ILE A 69 -9.83 2.62 -2.04
CA ILE A 69 -9.71 2.91 -0.60
C ILE A 69 -8.37 3.55 -0.26
N HIS A 70 -7.27 3.10 -0.88
CA HIS A 70 -5.94 3.65 -0.60
C HIS A 70 -5.73 5.01 -1.26
N LEU A 71 -6.29 5.22 -2.46
CA LEU A 71 -6.24 6.52 -3.11
C LEU A 71 -7.00 7.59 -2.31
N VAL A 72 -8.21 7.28 -1.84
CA VAL A 72 -9.01 8.19 -1.01
C VAL A 72 -8.31 8.47 0.32
N ALA A 73 -7.80 7.44 1.00
CA ALA A 73 -7.05 7.61 2.25
C ALA A 73 -5.79 8.47 2.06
N LEU A 74 -5.04 8.24 0.97
CA LEU A 74 -3.84 9.01 0.65
C LEU A 74 -4.19 10.48 0.37
N GLY A 75 -5.23 10.73 -0.43
CA GLY A 75 -5.72 12.07 -0.73
C GLY A 75 -6.18 12.82 0.52
N ALA A 76 -6.96 12.17 1.38
CA ALA A 76 -7.42 12.75 2.64
C ALA A 76 -6.24 13.11 3.56
N MET A 77 -5.23 12.25 3.64
CA MET A 77 -4.07 12.50 4.50
C MET A 77 -3.19 13.63 3.98
N VAL A 78 -2.93 13.67 2.66
CA VAL A 78 -2.19 14.80 2.04
C VAL A 78 -2.95 16.11 2.21
N ALA A 79 -4.26 16.13 2.02
CA ALA A 79 -5.08 17.32 2.25
C ALA A 79 -5.01 17.78 3.71
N GLY A 80 -5.08 16.85 4.67
CA GLY A 80 -4.93 17.16 6.10
C GLY A 80 -3.57 17.76 6.42
N MET A 81 -2.48 17.26 5.82
CA MET A 81 -1.12 17.78 6.02
C MET A 81 -0.89 19.16 5.39
N LEU A 82 -1.54 19.46 4.26
CA LEU A 82 -1.42 20.77 3.60
C LEU A 82 -2.27 21.85 4.29
N GLY A 83 -3.33 21.46 4.99
CA GLY A 83 -4.22 22.37 5.70
C GLY A 83 -3.91 22.56 7.19
N SER A 84 -2.90 21.86 7.72
CA SER A 84 -2.49 21.88 9.13
C SER A 84 -1.34 22.84 9.42
#